data_AF-T1EPD9-F1
#
_entry.id   AF-T1EPD9-F1
#
_cell.length_a   1.000
_cell.length_b   1.000
_cell.length_c   1.000
_cell.angle_alpha   90.00
_cell.angle_beta   90.00
_cell.angle_gamma   90.00
#
_symmetry.space_group_name_H-M   'P 1'
#
loop_
_entity.id
_entity.type
_entity.pdbx_description
1 polymer ?
#
loop_
_entity_poly.entity_id
_entity_poly.type
_entity_poly.pdbx_seq_one_letter_code
_entity_poly.pdbx_strand_id
1 'polypeptide(L)'
;MPLLKRDPELAAYDSMPVMTPFIETPYTKVSAHWMTWQRSPCADYEYDWSLCASRVGVKEGMKVCKELFEDFNECIFRNKSIGRFHAMQAERKKQGRPYLEKPPMDSIRTWVKKDN
;
A
#
# COMPACT_ATOMS: atom_id res chain seq x y z
N MET A 1 -3.85 28.33 -22.78
CA MET A 1 -3.60 27.31 -21.74
C MET A 1 -4.26 27.77 -20.45
N PRO A 2 -5.41 27.19 -20.07
CA PRO A 2 -6.08 27.57 -18.83
C PRO A 2 -5.27 27.03 -17.64
N LEU A 3 -5.03 27.91 -16.68
CA LEU A 3 -4.30 27.65 -15.45
C LEU A 3 -5.06 26.62 -14.61
N LEU A 4 -4.51 25.40 -14.51
CA LEU A 4 -4.94 24.40 -13.54
C LEU A 4 -4.83 25.01 -12.13
N LYS A 5 -5.98 25.22 -11.48
CA LYS A 5 -6.05 25.65 -10.08
C LYS A 5 -5.26 24.63 -9.23
N ARG A 6 -4.37 25.14 -8.39
CA ARG A 6 -3.50 24.36 -7.52
C ARG A 6 -4.33 23.80 -6.36
N ASP A 7 -4.55 22.48 -6.36
CA ASP A 7 -5.29 21.81 -5.30
C ASP A 7 -4.53 21.95 -3.95
N PRO A 8 -5.19 22.33 -2.84
CA PRO A 8 -4.53 22.61 -1.56
C PRO A 8 -3.93 21.36 -0.88
N GLU A 9 -4.36 20.15 -1.25
CA GLU A 9 -3.75 18.87 -0.83
C GLU A 9 -2.34 18.67 -1.42
N LEU A 10 -2.06 19.28 -2.59
CA LEU A 10 -0.82 19.16 -3.34
C LEU A 10 0.37 19.88 -2.65
N ALA A 11 0.08 20.90 -1.85
CA ALA A 11 1.10 21.70 -1.17
C ALA A 11 1.72 20.98 0.04
N ALA A 12 1.02 19.98 0.60
CA ALA A 12 1.52 19.21 1.74
C ALA A 12 2.57 18.15 1.34
N TYR A 13 2.65 17.75 0.06
CA TYR A 13 3.65 16.78 -0.39
C TYR A 13 4.91 17.40 -1.00
N ASP A 14 4.84 18.62 -1.56
CA ASP A 14 6.02 19.28 -2.18
C ASP A 14 7.06 19.70 -1.11
N SER A 15 6.72 19.58 0.17
CA SER A 15 7.58 19.78 1.34
C SER A 15 8.13 18.49 1.94
N MET A 16 7.84 17.31 1.36
CA MET A 16 8.39 16.05 1.85
C MET A 16 9.88 15.98 1.48
N PRO A 17 10.80 15.99 2.45
CA PRO A 17 12.23 16.02 2.15
C PRO A 17 12.63 14.73 1.43
N VAL A 18 13.32 14.86 0.29
CA VAL A 18 13.99 13.74 -0.37
C VAL A 18 15.04 13.20 0.60
N MET A 19 14.73 12.08 1.26
CA MET A 19 15.59 11.49 2.30
C MET A 19 16.69 10.64 1.66
N THR A 20 17.50 11.26 0.80
CA THR A 20 18.74 10.64 0.30
C THR A 20 19.91 11.13 1.17
N PRO A 21 20.83 10.24 1.58
CA PRO A 21 21.99 10.67 2.35
C PRO A 21 22.83 11.66 1.53
N PHE A 22 23.27 12.75 2.15
CA PHE A 22 24.14 13.74 1.49
C PHE A 22 25.48 13.13 1.04
N ILE A 23 25.90 12.02 1.65
CA ILE A 23 27.12 11.29 1.31
C ILE A 23 26.77 9.80 1.15
N GLU A 24 27.00 9.27 -0.04
CA GLU A 24 26.86 7.85 -0.35
C GLU A 24 28.09 7.09 0.16
N THR A 25 27.90 6.34 1.24
CA THR A 25 28.90 5.46 1.85
C THR A 25 28.29 4.07 2.01
N PRO A 26 29.09 3.00 2.12
CA PRO A 26 28.55 1.66 2.38
C PRO A 26 27.69 1.63 3.65
N TYR A 27 28.03 2.39 4.68
CA TYR A 27 27.25 2.49 5.91
C TYR A 27 25.92 3.21 5.71
N THR A 28 25.90 4.33 4.98
CA THR A 28 24.65 5.05 4.67
C THR A 28 23.73 4.26 3.74
N LYS A 29 24.29 3.42 2.87
CA LYS A 29 23.53 2.49 2.02
C LYS A 29 22.87 1.35 2.81
N VAL A 30 23.54 0.84 3.84
CA VAL A 30 22.97 -0.18 4.74
C VAL A 30 21.86 0.42 5.62
N SER A 31 22.04 1.65 6.13
CA SER A 31 21.01 2.31 6.95
C SER A 31 19.79 2.76 6.15
N ALA A 32 19.90 2.95 4.84
CA ALA A 32 18.78 3.36 3.98
C ALA A 32 17.58 2.40 4.06
N HIS A 33 17.83 1.12 4.31
CA HIS A 33 16.80 0.10 4.41
C HIS A 33 15.84 0.30 5.60
N TRP A 34 16.27 1.00 6.67
CA TRP A 34 15.44 1.22 7.86
C TRP A 34 14.25 2.14 7.64
N MET A 35 14.31 2.97 6.60
CA MET A 35 13.25 3.93 6.27
C MET A 35 12.37 3.46 5.10
N THR A 36 12.61 2.23 4.61
CA THR A 36 11.90 1.64 3.46
C THR A 36 11.12 0.40 3.88
N TRP A 37 10.09 0.07 3.11
CA TRP A 37 9.26 -1.12 3.31
C TRP A 37 9.73 -2.32 2.47
N GLN A 38 10.94 -2.27 1.90
CA GLN A 38 11.49 -3.25 0.97
C GLN A 38 11.66 -4.67 1.54
N ARG A 39 11.63 -4.84 2.87
CA ARG A 39 11.68 -6.17 3.54
C ARG A 39 10.37 -6.56 4.20
N SER A 40 9.32 -5.78 3.95
CA SER A 40 7.96 -6.05 4.39
C SER A 40 7.18 -6.78 3.27
N PRO A 41 6.00 -7.35 3.55
CA PRO A 41 5.11 -7.87 2.51
C PRO A 41 4.61 -6.78 1.53
N CYS A 42 4.85 -5.50 1.81
CA CYS A 42 4.49 -4.38 0.96
C CYS A 42 5.61 -3.92 0.01
N ALA A 43 6.71 -4.68 -0.07
CA ALA A 43 7.88 -4.33 -0.89
C ALA A 43 7.53 -4.15 -2.37
N ASP A 44 6.65 -4.99 -2.92
CA ASP A 44 6.27 -4.94 -4.34
C ASP A 44 5.53 -3.63 -4.67
N TYR A 45 4.61 -3.20 -3.80
CA TYR A 45 3.88 -1.94 -3.96
C TYR A 45 4.80 -0.71 -3.82
N GLU A 46 5.76 -0.75 -2.88
CA GLU A 46 6.77 0.30 -2.75
C GLU A 46 7.63 0.38 -4.01
N TYR A 47 8.03 -0.78 -4.56
CA TYR A 47 8.82 -0.87 -5.78
C TYR A 47 8.07 -0.24 -6.97
N ASP A 48 6.82 -0.62 -7.21
CA ASP A 48 6.02 -0.11 -8.32
C ASP A 48 5.82 1.42 -8.25
N TRP A 49 5.48 1.93 -7.06
CA TRP A 49 5.37 3.37 -6.83
C TRP A 49 6.70 4.08 -7.07
N SER A 50 7.81 3.57 -6.52
CA SER A 50 9.14 4.16 -6.68
C SER A 50 9.60 4.17 -8.14
N LEU A 51 9.27 3.11 -8.88
CA LEU A 51 9.60 2.98 -10.28
C LEU A 51 8.83 4.00 -11.12
N CYS A 52 7.54 4.21 -10.86
CA CYS A 52 6.75 5.23 -11.52
C CYS A 52 7.27 6.64 -11.19
N ALA A 53 7.50 6.92 -9.90
CA ALA A 53 8.02 8.22 -9.44
C ALA A 53 9.41 8.54 -10.02
N SER A 54 10.26 7.52 -10.23
CA SER A 54 11.58 7.68 -10.84
C SER A 54 11.53 8.14 -12.30
N ARG A 55 10.48 7.79 -13.04
CA ARG A 55 10.33 8.15 -14.46
C ARG A 55 9.78 9.56 -14.67
N VAL A 56 8.84 9.98 -13.82
CA VAL A 56 8.13 11.27 -13.94
C VAL A 56 8.80 12.37 -13.10
N GLY A 57 9.56 11.97 -12.07
CA GLY A 57 10.13 12.87 -11.07
C GLY A 57 9.17 13.13 -9.91
N VAL A 58 9.70 13.48 -8.74
CA VAL A 58 8.97 13.52 -7.46
C VAL A 58 7.73 14.43 -7.51
N LYS A 59 7.83 15.60 -8.15
CA LYS A 59 6.76 16.61 -8.17
C LYS A 59 5.54 16.17 -8.96
N GLU A 60 5.75 15.56 -10.12
CA GLU A 60 4.68 15.11 -11.00
C GLU A 60 4.25 13.67 -10.69
N GLY A 61 5.15 12.86 -10.13
CA GLY A 61 4.89 11.49 -9.69
C GLY A 61 3.75 11.40 -8.68
N MET A 62 3.54 12.41 -7.84
CA MET A 62 2.43 12.40 -6.87
C MET A 62 1.05 12.55 -7.52
N LYS A 63 0.97 13.13 -8.73
CA LYS A 63 -0.27 13.18 -9.50
C LYS A 63 -0.42 11.97 -10.41
N VAL A 64 0.64 11.64 -11.14
CA VAL A 64 0.62 10.61 -12.17
C VAL A 64 0.59 9.21 -11.55
N CYS A 65 1.37 8.98 -10.49
CA CYS A 65 1.50 7.69 -9.81
C CYS A 65 0.60 7.58 -8.57
N LYS A 66 -0.50 8.35 -8.53
CA LYS A 66 -1.39 8.43 -7.37
C LYS A 66 -1.97 7.06 -6.99
N GLU A 67 -2.42 6.30 -7.99
CA GLU A 67 -3.03 4.98 -7.77
C GLU A 67 -2.04 4.00 -7.11
N LEU A 68 -0.81 3.94 -7.62
CA LEU A 68 0.26 3.11 -7.04
C LEU A 68 0.59 3.51 -5.60
N PHE A 69 0.58 4.81 -5.32
CA PHE A 69 0.79 5.32 -3.95
C PHE A 69 -0.37 4.97 -3.01
N GLU A 70 -1.60 5.00 -3.51
CA GLU A 70 -2.77 4.60 -2.72
C GLU A 70 -2.75 3.10 -2.38
N ASP A 71 -2.33 2.26 -3.32
CA ASP A 71 -2.17 0.82 -3.08
C ASP A 71 -1.06 0.51 -2.08
N PHE A 72 0.08 1.21 -2.20
CA PHE A 72 1.16 1.12 -1.20
C PHE A 72 0.69 1.54 0.20
N ASN A 73 -0.03 2.67 0.32
CA ASN A 73 -0.60 3.11 1.60
C ASN A 73 -1.66 2.14 2.13
N GLU A 74 -2.46 1.54 1.26
CA GLU A 74 -3.43 0.52 1.66
C GLU A 74 -2.70 -0.69 2.24
N CYS A 75 -1.59 -1.14 1.65
CA CYS A 75 -0.83 -2.26 2.17
C CYS A 75 -0.28 -1.98 3.60
N ILE A 76 0.22 -0.76 3.85
CA ILE A 76 0.77 -0.35 5.15
C ILE A 76 -0.32 -0.25 6.21
N PHE A 77 -1.38 0.53 5.93
CA PHE A 77 -2.38 0.89 6.94
C PHE A 77 -3.59 -0.04 6.98
N ARG A 78 -3.87 -0.74 5.87
CA ARG A 78 -5.00 -1.66 5.69
C ARG A 78 -6.37 -1.03 5.92
N ASN A 79 -6.47 0.29 5.77
CA ASN A 79 -7.69 1.06 6.06
C ASN A 79 -8.90 0.56 5.26
N LYS A 80 -8.74 0.35 3.94
CA LYS A 80 -9.82 -0.13 3.05
C LYS A 80 -10.22 -1.56 3.44
N SER A 81 -9.25 -2.45 3.66
CA SER A 81 -9.49 -3.83 4.11
C SER A 81 -10.25 -3.91 5.44
N ILE A 82 -9.86 -3.12 6.44
CA ILE A 82 -10.53 -3.05 7.75
C ILE A 82 -11.94 -2.46 7.60
N GLY A 83 -12.10 -1.39 6.83
CA GLY A 83 -13.40 -0.79 6.54
C GLY A 83 -14.36 -1.80 5.89
N ARG A 84 -13.86 -2.58 4.92
CA ARG A 84 -14.61 -3.67 4.29
C ARG A 84 -15.02 -4.74 5.28
N PHE A 85 -14.12 -5.15 6.18
CA PHE A 85 -14.45 -6.11 7.25
C PHE A 85 -15.59 -5.61 8.14
N HIS A 86 -15.53 -4.36 8.60
CA HIS A 86 -16.59 -3.79 9.43
C HIS A 86 -17.92 -3.68 8.70
N ALA A 87 -17.91 -3.30 7.42
CA ALA A 87 -19.13 -3.26 6.60
C ALA A 87 -19.78 -4.64 6.46
N MET A 88 -18.99 -5.69 6.19
CA MET A 88 -19.48 -7.07 6.13
C MET A 88 -20.08 -7.53 7.47
N GLN A 89 -19.43 -7.18 8.58
CA GLN A 89 -19.93 -7.51 9.92
C GLN A 89 -21.23 -6.77 10.26
N ALA A 90 -21.36 -5.51 9.86
CA ALA A 90 -22.58 -4.73 10.03
C ALA A 90 -23.75 -5.36 9.25
N GLU A 91 -23.54 -5.74 7.99
CA GLU A 91 -24.56 -6.44 7.20
C GLU A 91 -24.92 -7.81 7.78
N ARG A 92 -23.93 -8.58 8.27
CA ARG A 92 -24.19 -9.86 8.93
C ARG A 92 -25.06 -9.70 10.19
N LYS A 93 -24.80 -8.66 10.98
CA LYS A 93 -25.60 -8.32 12.17
C LYS A 93 -27.03 -7.92 11.81
N LYS A 94 -27.22 -7.10 10.76
CA LYS A 94 -28.55 -6.73 10.24
C LYS A 94 -29.36 -7.95 9.82
N GLN A 95 -28.70 -8.93 9.22
CA GLN A 95 -29.34 -10.17 8.75
C GLN A 95 -29.60 -11.19 9.88
N GLY A 96 -29.13 -10.94 11.11
CA GLY A 96 -29.32 -11.86 12.24
C GLY A 96 -28.69 -13.25 12.05
N ARG A 97 -27.65 -13.38 11.21
CA ARG A 97 -27.06 -14.69 10.92
C ARG A 97 -26.35 -15.25 12.18
N PRO A 98 -26.50 -16.56 12.49
CA PRO A 98 -25.80 -17.18 13.60
C PRO A 98 -24.28 -17.16 13.37
N TYR A 99 -23.52 -17.34 14.44
CA TYR A 99 -22.07 -17.57 14.35
C TYR A 99 -21.83 -18.90 13.63
N LEU A 100 -21.03 -18.87 12.56
CA LEU A 100 -20.58 -20.08 11.87
C LEU A 100 -19.18 -20.36 12.38
N GLU A 101 -18.92 -21.59 12.81
CA GLU A 101 -17.57 -22.02 13.12
C GLU A 101 -16.70 -21.93 11.87
N LYS A 102 -15.44 -21.55 12.06
CA LYS A 102 -14.47 -21.57 10.96
C LYS A 102 -14.42 -22.99 10.39
N PRO A 103 -14.48 -23.15 9.08
CA PRO A 103 -14.43 -24.48 8.50
C PRO A 103 -13.01 -25.06 8.74
N PRO A 104 -12.85 -26.39 8.84
CA PRO A 104 -11.54 -27.00 9.10
C PRO A 104 -10.57 -26.69 7.94
N MET A 105 -9.27 -26.64 8.20
CA MET A 105 -8.27 -26.23 7.19
C MET A 105 -8.33 -27.05 5.88
N ASP A 106 -8.77 -28.31 5.97
CA ASP A 106 -8.90 -29.25 4.85
C ASP A 106 -10.21 -29.11 4.05
N SER A 107 -11.12 -28.21 4.43
CA SER A 107 -12.44 -28.06 3.79
C SER A 107 -12.44 -27.16 2.56
N ILE A 108 -11.38 -26.37 2.37
CA ILE A 108 -11.22 -25.61 1.13
C ILE A 108 -10.91 -26.65 0.06
N ARG A 109 -11.77 -26.75 -0.97
CA ARG A 109 -11.49 -27.55 -2.16
C ARG A 109 -10.29 -26.91 -2.87
N THR A 110 -9.10 -27.21 -2.40
CA THR A 110 -7.87 -26.95 -3.12
C THR A 110 -7.89 -27.88 -4.32
N TRP A 111 -7.60 -27.36 -5.50
CA TRP A 111 -7.43 -28.18 -6.71
C TRP A 111 -6.18 -29.08 -6.64
N VAL A 112 -5.47 -29.03 -5.52
CA VAL A 112 -4.36 -29.91 -5.17
C VAL A 112 -4.95 -31.21 -4.67
N LYS A 113 -4.89 -32.26 -5.49
CA LYS A 113 -5.17 -33.62 -5.01
C LYS A 113 -4.25 -33.89 -3.82
N LYS A 114 -4.82 -34.22 -2.65
CA LYS A 114 -4.06 -34.91 -1.61
C LYS A 114 -3.81 -36.32 -2.13
N ASP A 115 -2.61 -36.56 -2.64
CA ASP A 115 -2.17 -37.91 -2.90
C ASP A 115 -1.95 -38.58 -1.52
N ASN A 116 -2.66 -39.69 -1.30
CA ASN A 116 -2.58 -40.53 -0.09
C ASN A 116 -1.21 -41.19 0.06
#